data_AF-A0A932FRX0-F1
#
_entry.id   AF-A0A932FRX0-F1
#
_cell.length_a   1.000
_cell.length_b   1.000
_cell.length_c   1.000
_cell.angle_alpha   90.00
_cell.angle_beta   90.00
_cell.angle_gamma   90.00
#
_symmetry.space_group_name_H-M   'P 1'
#
loop_
_entity.id
_entity.type
_entity.pdbx_description
1 polymer ?
#
loop_
_entity_poly.entity_id
_entity_poly.type
_entity_poly.pdbx_seq_one_letter_code
_entity_poly.pdbx_strand_id
1 'polypeptide(L)'
;MKYTLTFKEYSEALKQGKLLGLKCGSNHITVPPKMACRQCTDTNLAVTELKGSGKIKTFTTVFVAAEGREKECPYVIVMVELDEGPWIMGNLTGVDPAQATMELVGKKVTMDGAVFAGDKYSAGEGAKPVFSLAA
;
A
#
# COMPACT_ATOMS: atom_id res chain seq x y z
N MET A 1 10.39 24.16 0.59
CA MET A 1 9.22 23.43 1.14
C MET A 1 9.73 22.18 1.82
N LYS A 2 9.21 21.83 2.99
CA LYS A 2 9.62 20.64 3.76
C LYS A 2 8.53 19.58 3.64
N TYR A 3 8.90 18.33 3.37
CA TYR A 3 7.98 17.20 3.40
C TYR A 3 7.66 16.87 4.87
N THR A 4 6.38 16.79 5.24
CA THR A 4 5.95 16.35 6.58
C THR A 4 6.30 14.89 6.83
N LEU A 5 6.11 14.04 5.81
CA LEU A 5 6.47 12.63 5.82
C LEU A 5 7.16 12.33 4.48
N THR A 6 8.44 12.00 4.51
CA THR A 6 9.19 11.60 3.31
C THR A 6 8.83 10.16 2.92
N PHE A 7 9.04 9.82 1.64
CA PHE A 7 8.88 8.44 1.19
C PHE A 7 9.84 7.47 1.91
N LYS A 8 11.04 7.93 2.29
CA LYS A 8 12.01 7.15 3.06
C LYS A 8 11.45 6.79 4.44
N GLU A 9 10.95 7.77 5.19
CA GLU A 9 10.34 7.55 6.51
C GLU A 9 9.10 6.64 6.42
N TYR A 10 8.28 6.84 5.38
CA TYR A 10 7.14 5.96 5.10
C TYR A 10 7.56 4.51 4.82
N SER A 11 8.60 4.31 4.00
CA SER A 11 9.16 2.98 3.71
C SER A 11 9.71 2.31 4.97
N GLU A 12 10.46 3.03 5.80
CA GLU A 12 11.00 2.51 7.07
C GLU A 12 9.90 2.15 8.07
N ALA A 13 8.79 2.89 8.10
CA ALA A 13 7.63 2.54 8.91
C ALA A 13 6.94 1.28 8.39
N LEU A 14 6.79 1.13 7.06
CA LEU A 14 6.24 -0.09 6.46
C LEU A 14 7.10 -1.33 6.77
N LYS A 15 8.44 -1.20 6.83
CA LYS A 15 9.32 -2.30 7.26
C LYS A 15 9.01 -2.78 8.69
N GLN A 16 8.41 -1.92 9.51
CA GLN A 16 8.00 -2.21 10.88
C GLN A 16 6.51 -2.59 10.98
N GLY A 17 5.83 -2.85 9.85
CA GLY A 17 4.40 -3.15 9.80
C GLY A 17 3.49 -1.95 10.04
N LYS A 18 4.02 -0.72 10.02
CA LYS A 18 3.24 0.50 10.29
C LYS A 18 2.90 1.22 9.01
N LEU A 19 1.60 1.46 8.79
CA LEU A 19 1.13 2.25 7.66
C LEU A 19 0.97 3.72 8.07
N LEU A 20 1.94 4.55 7.72
CA LEU A 20 1.85 5.99 7.97
C LEU A 20 1.14 6.73 6.82
N GLY A 21 0.28 7.67 7.19
CA GLY A 21 -0.38 8.59 6.28
C GLY A 21 -0.31 10.03 6.79
N LEU A 22 -1.00 10.92 6.09
CA LEU A 22 -1.09 12.35 6.41
C LEU A 22 -2.54 12.76 6.61
N LYS A 23 -2.83 13.50 7.68
CA LYS A 23 -4.15 14.03 8.02
C LYS A 23 -4.15 15.56 7.98
N CYS A 24 -5.10 16.17 7.28
CA CYS A 24 -5.28 17.63 7.28
C CYS A 24 -6.24 18.09 8.38
N GLY A 25 -6.33 19.42 8.59
CA GLY A 25 -7.27 20.03 9.56
C GLY A 25 -8.75 19.70 9.31
N SER A 26 -9.12 19.41 8.06
CA SER A 26 -10.48 18.97 7.68
C SER A 26 -10.71 17.46 7.84
N ASN A 27 -9.83 16.75 8.55
CA ASN A 27 -9.89 15.32 8.84
C ASN A 27 -9.79 14.36 7.63
N HIS A 28 -9.41 14.84 6.44
CA HIS A 28 -9.13 13.95 5.32
C HIS A 28 -7.76 13.29 5.46
N ILE A 29 -7.68 12.00 5.08
CA ILE A 29 -6.45 11.21 5.09
C ILE A 29 -5.88 11.11 3.67
N THR A 30 -4.56 11.19 3.56
CA THR A 30 -3.81 10.94 2.33
C THR A 30 -2.73 9.89 2.57
N VAL A 31 -2.75 8.83 1.77
CA VAL A 31 -1.71 7.81 1.68
C VAL A 31 -1.63 7.33 0.21
N PRO A 32 -0.45 7.02 -0.34
CA PRO A 32 0.91 7.32 0.17
C PRO A 32 1.13 8.82 0.43
N PRO A 33 2.20 9.22 1.15
CA PRO A 33 2.43 10.63 1.50
C PRO A 33 2.54 11.54 0.27
N LYS A 34 1.89 12.70 0.34
CA LYS A 34 1.91 13.77 -0.67
C LYS A 34 2.07 15.12 0.01
N MET A 35 2.49 16.13 -0.76
CA MET A 35 2.69 17.50 -0.25
C MET A 35 1.40 18.25 0.12
N ALA A 36 0.26 17.85 -0.45
CA ALA A 36 -1.03 18.49 -0.24
C ALA A 36 -2.13 17.45 -0.09
N CYS A 37 -3.16 17.79 0.70
CA CYS A 37 -4.37 17.00 0.82
C CYS A 37 -5.06 16.87 -0.55
N ARG A 38 -5.44 15.65 -0.94
CA ARG A 38 -6.16 15.42 -2.22
C ARG A 38 -7.59 15.98 -2.24
N GLN A 39 -8.15 16.30 -1.08
CA GLN A 39 -9.54 16.74 -0.93
C GLN A 39 -9.63 18.27 -0.77
N CYS A 40 -8.88 18.84 0.18
CA CYS A 40 -8.96 20.28 0.49
C CYS A 40 -7.74 21.10 0.03
N THR A 41 -6.73 20.48 -0.59
CA THR A 41 -5.48 21.12 -1.06
C THR A 41 -4.60 21.74 0.02
N ASP A 42 -4.99 21.64 1.30
CA ASP A 42 -4.18 22.10 2.43
C ASP A 42 -2.83 21.38 2.47
N THR A 43 -1.80 22.13 2.81
CA THR A 43 -0.41 21.67 2.95
C THR A 43 -0.01 21.52 4.43
N ASN A 44 -0.83 22.01 5.35
CA ASN A 44 -0.69 21.76 6.77
C ASN A 44 -1.21 20.36 7.12
N LEU A 45 -0.30 19.39 7.03
CA LEU A 45 -0.59 17.99 7.25
C LEU A 45 0.14 17.49 8.50
N ALA A 46 -0.51 16.60 9.26
CA ALA A 46 0.08 15.90 10.39
C ALA A 46 0.23 14.40 10.07
N VAL A 47 1.31 13.78 10.56
CA VAL A 47 1.52 12.32 10.43
C VAL A 47 0.49 11.58 11.27
N THR A 48 -0.10 10.52 10.72
CA THR A 48 -1.01 9.62 11.43
C THR A 48 -0.72 8.19 11.04
N GLU A 49 -0.86 7.26 11.98
CA GLU A 49 -0.83 5.82 11.70
C GLU A 49 -2.24 5.36 11.29
N LEU A 50 -2.31 4.51 10.26
CA LEU A 50 -3.54 3.92 9.75
C LEU A 50 -3.63 2.46 10.19
N LYS A 51 -4.84 1.96 10.38
CA LYS A 51 -5.10 0.59 10.84
C LYS A 51 -4.69 -0.48 9.83
N GLY A 52 -4.58 -0.12 8.55
CA GLY A 52 -4.26 -1.07 7.48
C GLY A 52 -5.39 -2.04 7.12
N SER A 53 -6.58 -1.90 7.73
CA SER A 53 -7.76 -2.68 7.35
C SER A 53 -8.53 -2.00 6.23
N GLY A 54 -9.12 -2.79 5.34
CA GLY A 54 -9.86 -2.26 4.21
C GLY A 54 -10.59 -3.32 3.40
N LYS A 55 -11.08 -2.92 2.22
CA LYS A 55 -11.74 -3.79 1.24
C LYS A 55 -11.07 -3.71 -0.13
N ILE A 56 -10.93 -4.84 -0.80
CA ILE A 56 -10.42 -4.89 -2.18
C ILE A 56 -11.45 -4.21 -3.11
N LYS A 57 -11.02 -3.21 -3.87
CA LYS A 57 -11.84 -2.52 -4.88
C LYS A 57 -11.63 -3.06 -6.27
N THR A 58 -10.40 -3.44 -6.57
CA THR A 58 -10.01 -4.10 -7.81
C THR A 58 -8.71 -4.85 -7.58
N PHE A 59 -8.43 -5.82 -8.44
CA PHE A 59 -7.19 -6.58 -8.42
C PHE A 59 -6.77 -6.93 -9.85
N THR A 60 -5.51 -7.32 -10.00
CA THR A 60 -5.01 -7.93 -11.23
C THR A 60 -3.93 -8.95 -10.91
N THR A 61 -3.81 -9.97 -11.74
CA THR A 61 -2.71 -10.94 -11.66
C THR A 61 -1.62 -10.53 -12.64
N VAL A 62 -0.42 -10.33 -12.12
CA VAL A 62 0.77 -10.04 -12.92
C VAL A 62 1.46 -11.34 -13.27
N PHE A 63 1.44 -11.70 -14.56
CA PHE A 63 2.11 -12.89 -15.11
C PHE A 63 3.50 -12.58 -15.70
N VAL A 64 3.75 -11.32 -16.04
CA VAL A 64 5.04 -10.87 -16.59
C VAL A 64 5.58 -9.79 -15.67
N ALA A 65 6.65 -10.10 -14.94
CA ALA A 65 7.27 -9.18 -14.00
C ALA A 65 8.11 -8.12 -14.73
N ALA A 66 8.39 -7.03 -14.02
CA ALA A 66 9.49 -6.15 -14.39
C ALA A 66 10.83 -6.88 -14.25
N GLU A 67 11.83 -6.40 -15.00
CA GLU A 67 13.17 -6.98 -14.98
C GLU A 67 13.78 -6.94 -13.56
N GLY A 68 14.33 -8.07 -13.11
CA GLY A 68 14.86 -8.27 -11.77
C GLY A 68 13.84 -8.75 -10.74
N ARG A 69 12.55 -8.87 -11.11
CA ARG A 69 11.47 -9.37 -10.25
C ARG A 69 10.79 -10.62 -10.80
N GLU A 70 11.43 -11.32 -11.74
CA GLU A 70 10.88 -12.50 -12.43
C GLU A 70 10.50 -13.61 -11.45
N LYS A 71 11.25 -13.73 -10.35
CA LYS A 71 11.00 -14.71 -9.29
C LYS A 71 9.72 -14.45 -8.47
N GLU A 72 9.15 -13.25 -8.57
CA GLU A 72 7.90 -12.92 -7.86
C GLU A 72 6.65 -13.33 -8.66
N CYS A 73 6.78 -13.62 -9.96
CA CYS A 73 5.63 -13.98 -10.80
C CYS A 73 5.23 -15.46 -10.67
N PRO A 74 3.93 -15.78 -10.78
CA PRO A 74 2.82 -14.83 -10.83
C PRO A 74 2.48 -14.26 -9.44
N TYR A 75 1.92 -13.06 -9.38
CA TYR A 75 1.43 -12.47 -8.13
C TYR A 75 0.19 -11.60 -8.33
N VAL A 76 -0.59 -11.42 -7.27
CA VAL A 76 -1.79 -10.57 -7.29
C VAL A 76 -1.47 -9.20 -6.71
N ILE A 77 -1.81 -8.15 -7.44
CA ILE A 77 -1.84 -6.77 -6.93
C ILE A 77 -3.30 -6.39 -6.66
N VAL A 78 -3.54 -5.74 -5.52
CA VAL A 78 -4.85 -5.22 -5.12
C VAL A 78 -4.81 -3.71 -4.97
N MET A 79 -5.94 -3.06 -5.26
CA MET A 79 -6.26 -1.72 -4.81
C MET A 79 -7.24 -1.85 -3.64
N VAL A 80 -6.83 -1.40 -2.46
CA VAL A 80 -7.61 -1.53 -1.22
C VAL A 80 -8.12 -0.15 -0.81
N GLU A 81 -9.43 -0.05 -0.63
CA GLU A 81 -10.06 1.07 0.08
C GLU A 81 -9.90 0.82 1.58
N LEU A 82 -9.04 1.61 2.23
CA LEU A 82 -8.85 1.52 3.67
C LEU A 82 -10.12 1.99 4.39
N ASP A 83 -10.34 1.48 5.60
CA ASP A 83 -11.50 1.86 6.42
C ASP A 83 -11.47 3.36 6.80
N GLU A 84 -10.29 4.00 6.78
CA GLU A 84 -10.13 5.45 6.92
C GLU A 84 -10.42 6.26 5.65
N GLY A 85 -10.73 5.60 4.52
CA GLY A 85 -11.18 6.21 3.27
C GLY A 85 -10.19 6.21 2.08
N PRO A 86 -8.88 6.47 2.22
CA PRO A 86 -8.00 6.54 1.06
C PRO A 86 -7.71 5.14 0.50
N TRP A 87 -7.39 5.11 -0.80
CA TRP A 87 -7.07 3.87 -1.48
C TRP A 87 -5.56 3.70 -1.61
N ILE A 88 -5.10 2.47 -1.41
CA ILE A 88 -3.69 2.11 -1.49
C ILE A 88 -3.49 0.82 -2.29
N MET A 89 -2.38 0.77 -3.01
CA MET A 89 -1.97 -0.41 -3.76
C MET A 89 -1.04 -1.29 -2.92
N GLY A 90 -1.19 -2.60 -3.03
CA GLY A 90 -0.30 -3.58 -2.41
C GLY A 90 -0.40 -4.95 -3.07
N ASN A 91 0.46 -5.87 -2.66
CA ASN A 91 0.34 -7.27 -3.07
C ASN A 91 -0.69 -7.99 -2.18
N LEU A 92 -1.40 -8.97 -2.74
CA LEU A 92 -2.25 -9.88 -1.96
C LEU A 92 -1.53 -11.22 -1.81
N THR A 93 -1.38 -11.68 -0.57
CA THR A 93 -0.79 -12.99 -0.23
C THR A 93 -1.85 -13.94 0.31
N GLY A 94 -1.49 -15.22 0.45
CA GLY A 94 -2.41 -16.26 0.92
C GLY A 94 -3.46 -16.69 -0.11
N VAL A 95 -3.30 -16.30 -1.37
CA VAL A 95 -4.13 -16.70 -2.50
C VAL A 95 -3.26 -17.27 -3.61
N ASP A 96 -3.77 -18.25 -4.35
CA ASP A 96 -3.15 -18.72 -5.59
C ASP A 96 -3.46 -17.70 -6.72
N PRO A 97 -2.45 -17.04 -7.31
CA PRO A 97 -2.66 -16.08 -8.39
C PRO A 97 -3.36 -16.66 -9.62
N ALA A 98 -3.26 -17.98 -9.87
CA ALA A 98 -3.94 -18.66 -10.96
C ALA A 98 -5.45 -18.87 -10.70
N GLN A 99 -5.87 -18.78 -9.44
CA GLN A 99 -7.27 -18.93 -9.02
C GLN A 99 -7.92 -17.61 -8.59
N ALA A 100 -7.25 -16.47 -8.85
CA ALA A 100 -7.79 -15.17 -8.52
C ALA A 100 -9.01 -14.85 -9.41
N THR A 101 -10.21 -14.81 -8.80
CA THR A 101 -11.46 -14.50 -9.48
C THR A 101 -12.11 -13.23 -8.94
N MET A 102 -13.20 -12.79 -9.58
CA MET A 102 -13.97 -11.62 -9.15
C MET A 102 -14.49 -11.70 -7.70
N GLU A 103 -14.50 -12.88 -7.09
CA GLU A 103 -14.83 -13.07 -5.67
C GLU A 103 -13.89 -12.33 -4.72
N LEU A 104 -12.69 -11.96 -5.16
CA LEU A 104 -11.77 -11.14 -4.35
C LEU A 104 -12.31 -9.72 -4.13
N VAL A 105 -13.07 -9.17 -5.08
CA VAL A 105 -13.60 -7.80 -4.95
C VAL A 105 -14.60 -7.73 -3.80
N GLY A 106 -14.41 -6.75 -2.92
CA GLY A 106 -15.23 -6.54 -1.73
C GLY A 106 -14.79 -7.35 -0.50
N LYS A 107 -13.89 -8.33 -0.63
CA LYS A 107 -13.34 -9.04 0.54
C LYS A 107 -12.58 -8.08 1.45
N LYS A 108 -12.73 -8.33 2.76
CA LYS A 108 -11.98 -7.63 3.80
C LYS A 108 -10.54 -8.13 3.83
N VAL A 109 -9.63 -7.18 4.01
CA VAL A 109 -8.19 -7.45 4.08
C VAL A 109 -7.57 -6.66 5.21
N THR A 110 -6.47 -7.18 5.72
CA THR A 110 -5.60 -6.50 6.67
C THR A 110 -4.21 -6.39 6.07
N MET A 111 -3.64 -5.20 6.19
CA MET A 111 -2.28 -4.90 5.76
C MET A 111 -1.29 -5.41 6.79
N ASP A 112 -0.26 -6.07 6.29
CA ASP A 112 1.03 -6.25 6.92
C ASP A 112 2.12 -5.54 6.09
N GLY A 113 3.26 -5.28 6.70
CA GLY A 113 4.44 -4.82 5.98
C GLY A 113 5.21 -6.01 5.41
N ALA A 114 5.66 -5.93 4.16
CA ALA A 114 6.71 -6.83 3.70
C ALA A 114 7.88 -6.06 3.11
N VAL A 115 9.08 -6.51 3.50
CA VAL A 115 10.33 -6.10 2.88
C VAL A 115 10.54 -6.96 1.64
N PHE A 116 10.86 -6.31 0.53
CA PHE A 116 11.29 -7.01 -0.68
C PHE A 116 12.75 -6.67 -0.97
N ALA A 117 13.49 -7.69 -1.41
CA ALA A 117 14.84 -7.49 -1.91
C ALA A 117 14.81 -6.49 -3.07
N GLY A 118 15.70 -5.50 -3.03
CA GLY A 118 15.85 -4.59 -4.16
C GLY A 118 16.26 -5.34 -5.42
N ASP A 119 15.76 -4.88 -6.57
CA ASP A 119 16.27 -5.27 -7.87
C ASP A 119 17.47 -4.39 -8.28
N LYS A 120 18.01 -4.61 -9.48
CA LYS A 120 19.13 -3.84 -10.03
C LYS A 120 18.83 -2.34 -10.22
N TYR A 121 17.57 -1.91 -10.13
CA TYR A 121 17.13 -0.52 -10.26
C TYR A 121 16.79 0.14 -8.92
N SER A 122 16.61 -0.66 -7.88
CA SER A 122 16.21 -0.21 -6.56
C SER A 122 17.42 0.25 -5.75
N ALA A 123 17.23 1.26 -4.90
CA ALA A 123 18.25 1.74 -3.96
C ALA A 123 18.40 0.82 -2.73
N GLY A 124 18.49 -0.49 -2.96
CA GLY A 124 18.47 -1.54 -1.93
C GLY A 124 17.06 -2.05 -1.61
N GLU A 125 16.92 -2.63 -0.40
CA GLU A 125 15.65 -3.20 0.06
C GLU A 125 14.54 -2.15 0.19
N GLY A 126 13.37 -2.48 -0.35
CA GLY A 126 12.17 -1.65 -0.27
C GLY A 126 11.11 -2.29 0.62
N ALA A 127 10.13 -1.50 1.03
CA ALA A 127 8.92 -1.99 1.66
C ALA A 127 7.70 -1.68 0.79
N LYS A 128 6.76 -2.61 0.74
CA LYS A 128 5.47 -2.42 0.08
C LYS A 128 4.35 -2.89 1.00
N PRO A 129 3.16 -2.29 0.93
CA PRO A 129 1.98 -2.85 1.59
C PRO A 129 1.71 -4.26 1.06
N VAL A 130 1.55 -5.20 1.97
CA VAL A 130 1.11 -6.56 1.66
C VAL A 130 -0.18 -6.82 2.40
N PHE A 131 -1.18 -7.31 1.70
CA PHE A 131 -2.49 -7.59 2.25
C PHE A 131 -2.69 -9.10 2.34
N SER A 132 -3.41 -9.52 3.36
CA SER A 132 -3.99 -10.87 3.46
C SER A 132 -5.49 -10.75 3.69
N LEU A 133 -6.24 -11.79 3.30
CA LEU A 133 -7.67 -11.86 3.58
C LEU A 133 -7.88 -11.86 5.10
N ALA A 134 -8.78 -11.01 5.58
CA ALA A 134 -9.17 -11.02 6.99
C ALA A 134 -9.91 -12.34 7.30
N ALA A 135 -9.63 -12.89 8.49
CA ALA A 135 -10.33 -14.07 9.02
C ALA A 135 -11.80 -13.77 9.34
#